data_AF-A0A2V1CF73-F1
#
_entry.id   AF-A0A2V1CF73-F1
#
_cell.length_a   1.000
_cell.length_b   1.000
_cell.length_c   1.000
_cell.angle_alpha   90.00
_cell.angle_beta   90.00
_cell.angle_gamma   90.00
#
_symmetry.space_group_name_H-M   'P 1'
#
loop_
_entity.id
_entity.type
_entity.pdbx_description
1 polymer ?
#
loop_
_entity_poly.entity_id
_entity_poly.type
_entity_poly.pdbx_seq_one_letter_code
_entity_poly.pdbx_strand_id
1 'polypeptide(L)'
;MDGEEESVAPLQCAVFIAGPAPFGADGLRLKWKEGEKSILMGLPTLHAVGKEDFLFEEAKSMFGLCDEGCSKLMVYGGAHEVPRDKENIGILAKAIRDLGGMIVSL
;
A
#
# COMPACT_ATOMS: atom_id res chain seq x y z
N MET A 1 -11.35 -15.46 -35.88
CA MET A 1 -10.13 -15.43 -35.05
C MET A 1 -10.60 -15.01 -33.69
N ASP A 2 -10.98 -15.99 -32.89
CA ASP A 2 -11.47 -15.76 -31.54
C ASP A 2 -10.22 -15.51 -30.69
N GLY A 3 -10.03 -14.26 -30.28
CA GLY A 3 -8.94 -13.90 -29.39
C GLY A 3 -9.26 -14.46 -28.01
N GLU A 4 -8.50 -15.44 -27.56
CA GLU A 4 -8.52 -15.87 -26.17
C GLU A 4 -8.10 -14.68 -25.30
N GLU A 5 -9.03 -14.15 -24.52
CA GLU A 5 -8.76 -13.11 -23.54
C GLU A 5 -7.85 -13.70 -22.46
N GLU A 6 -6.60 -13.26 -22.43
CA GLU A 6 -5.59 -13.75 -21.50
C GLU A 6 -6.05 -13.45 -20.06
N SER A 7 -6.45 -14.47 -19.32
CA SER A 7 -6.94 -14.30 -17.95
C SER A 7 -5.77 -13.89 -17.05
N VAL A 8 -5.69 -12.61 -16.70
CA VAL A 8 -4.70 -12.12 -15.74
C VAL A 8 -5.11 -12.62 -14.35
N ALA A 9 -4.19 -13.30 -13.66
CA ALA A 9 -4.42 -13.71 -12.28
C ALA A 9 -4.72 -12.48 -11.41
N PRO A 10 -5.71 -12.55 -10.49
CA PRO A 10 -6.05 -11.41 -9.65
C PRO A 10 -4.87 -10.99 -8.76
N LEU A 11 -4.80 -9.70 -8.45
CA LEU A 11 -3.82 -9.18 -7.50
C LEU A 11 -4.04 -9.81 -6.13
N GLN A 12 -2.97 -10.33 -5.52
CA GLN A 12 -3.04 -10.99 -4.21
C GLN A 12 -2.81 -10.02 -3.05
N CYS A 13 -1.98 -9.00 -3.26
CA CYS A 13 -1.72 -7.95 -2.29
C CYS A 13 -1.09 -6.73 -2.98
N ALA A 14 -1.00 -5.60 -2.26
CA ALA A 14 -0.27 -4.42 -2.69
C ALA A 14 0.73 -3.96 -1.61
N VAL A 15 1.87 -3.43 -2.03
CA VAL A 15 2.89 -2.87 -1.13
C VAL A 15 3.19 -1.44 -1.57
N PHE A 16 2.98 -0.50 -0.66
CA PHE A 16 3.28 0.93 -0.83
C PHE A 16 4.48 1.29 0.03
N ILE A 17 5.51 1.88 -0.56
CA ILE A 17 6.73 2.31 0.15
C ILE A 17 6.89 3.80 -0.10
N ALA A 18 6.82 4.60 0.96
CA ALA A 18 6.81 6.07 0.89
C ALA A 18 5.76 6.62 -0.10
N GLY A 19 4.65 5.89 -0.30
CA GLY A 19 3.63 6.22 -1.30
C GLY A 19 2.52 7.09 -0.71
N PRO A 20 2.36 8.36 -1.15
CA PRO A 20 1.23 9.19 -0.71
C PRO A 20 -0.10 8.69 -1.30
N ALA A 21 -1.21 9.17 -0.74
CA ALA A 21 -2.52 8.93 -1.34
C ALA A 21 -2.60 9.47 -2.79
N PRO A 22 -3.47 8.91 -3.66
CA PRO A 22 -3.59 9.36 -5.04
C PRO A 22 -3.97 10.83 -5.17
N PHE A 23 -3.37 11.50 -6.16
CA PHE A 23 -3.74 12.85 -6.54
C PHE A 23 -4.99 12.87 -7.42
N GLY A 24 -5.64 14.03 -7.43
CA GLY A 24 -6.76 14.35 -8.29
C GLY A 24 -6.36 14.40 -9.75
N ALA A 25 -7.36 14.48 -10.62
CA ALA A 25 -7.13 14.68 -12.05
C ALA A 25 -6.41 16.02 -12.33
N ASP A 26 -6.45 16.97 -11.39
CA ASP A 26 -5.68 18.21 -11.45
C ASP A 26 -4.19 18.02 -11.12
N GLY A 27 -3.80 16.89 -10.52
CA GLY A 27 -2.44 16.63 -10.05
C GLY A 27 -1.99 17.50 -8.88
N LEU A 28 -2.87 18.35 -8.35
CA LEU A 28 -2.54 19.40 -7.38
C LEU A 28 -3.10 19.11 -5.98
N ARG A 29 -4.08 18.21 -5.88
CA ARG A 29 -4.76 17.90 -4.61
C ARG A 29 -4.82 16.42 -4.40
N LEU A 30 -4.58 15.97 -3.17
CA LEU A 30 -4.94 14.60 -2.78
C LEU A 30 -6.44 14.43 -2.99
N LYS A 31 -6.83 13.37 -3.70
CA LYS A 31 -8.22 13.16 -4.11
C LYS A 31 -8.82 12.02 -3.33
N TRP A 32 -9.05 12.23 -2.04
CA TRP A 32 -9.89 11.33 -1.28
C TRP A 32 -10.53 12.09 -0.12
N LYS A 33 -11.84 11.96 0.02
CA LYS A 33 -12.55 12.48 1.20
C LYS A 33 -12.58 11.41 2.28
N GLU A 34 -12.48 11.84 3.53
CA GLU A 34 -12.70 10.96 4.68
C GLU A 34 -14.04 10.22 4.52
N GLY A 35 -14.00 8.88 4.53
CA GLY A 35 -15.17 8.00 4.33
C GLY A 35 -15.36 7.45 2.90
N GLU A 36 -14.60 7.89 1.89
CA GLU A 36 -14.59 7.23 0.58
C GLU A 36 -13.74 5.95 0.65
N LYS A 37 -14.28 4.81 0.17
CA LYS A 37 -13.57 3.54 0.16
C LYS A 37 -12.72 3.39 -1.10
N SER A 38 -11.47 2.96 -0.93
CA SER A 38 -10.53 2.67 -2.03
C SER A 38 -11.06 1.57 -2.98
N ILE A 39 -10.62 1.58 -4.24
CA ILE A 39 -10.82 0.44 -5.15
C ILE A 39 -10.09 -0.83 -4.67
N LEU A 40 -9.19 -0.69 -3.68
CA LEU A 40 -8.41 -1.75 -3.07
C LEU A 40 -9.11 -2.38 -1.86
N MET A 41 -10.41 -2.13 -1.65
CA MET A 41 -11.18 -2.80 -0.59
C MET A 41 -11.06 -4.32 -0.71
N GLY A 42 -10.79 -4.99 0.42
CA GLY A 42 -10.57 -6.44 0.46
C GLY A 42 -9.23 -6.91 -0.13
N LEU A 43 -8.37 -6.03 -0.66
CA LEU A 43 -7.02 -6.38 -1.05
C LEU A 43 -6.07 -6.21 0.15
N PRO A 44 -5.33 -7.24 0.58
CA PRO A 44 -4.31 -7.09 1.60
C PRO A 44 -3.25 -6.07 1.17
N THR A 45 -2.96 -5.09 2.03
CA THR A 45 -1.98 -4.03 1.71
C THR A 45 -0.95 -3.84 2.81
N LEU A 46 0.30 -3.57 2.44
CA LEU A 46 1.33 -3.10 3.36
C LEU A 46 1.75 -1.69 2.99
N HIS A 47 1.82 -0.81 3.98
CA HIS A 47 2.28 0.57 3.84
C HIS A 47 3.54 0.73 4.69
N ALA A 48 4.68 0.92 4.03
CA ALA A 48 5.95 1.21 4.68
C ALA A 48 6.24 2.70 4.56
N VAL A 49 6.36 3.39 5.69
CA VAL A 49 6.52 4.84 5.74
C VAL A 49 7.76 5.23 6.55
N GLY A 50 8.62 6.06 5.97
CA GLY A 50 9.80 6.60 6.65
C GLY A 50 9.39 7.67 7.67
N LYS A 51 9.83 7.55 8.92
CA LYS A 51 9.50 8.50 10.01
C LYS A 51 9.98 9.93 9.75
N GLU A 52 11.01 10.09 8.92
CA GLU A 52 11.62 11.37 8.55
C GLU A 52 11.21 11.81 7.14
N ASP A 53 10.23 11.13 6.53
CA ASP A 53 9.70 11.49 5.22
C ASP A 53 8.98 12.85 5.32
N PHE A 54 9.30 13.77 4.41
CA PHE A 54 8.62 15.05 4.33
C PHE A 54 7.15 14.92 3.87
N LEU A 55 6.77 13.74 3.35
CA LEU A 55 5.41 13.33 3.00
C LEU A 55 4.84 12.28 3.98
N PHE A 56 5.35 12.22 5.22
CA PHE A 56 4.96 11.19 6.19
C PHE A 56 3.44 11.09 6.41
N GLU A 57 2.76 12.24 6.54
CA GLU A 57 1.32 12.27 6.78
C GLU A 57 0.53 11.90 5.51
N GLU A 58 0.99 12.28 4.33
CA GLU A 58 0.41 11.90 3.05
C GLU A 58 0.57 10.39 2.79
N ALA A 59 1.73 9.81 3.12
CA ALA A 59 1.96 8.38 3.03
C ALA A 59 1.11 7.59 4.04
N LYS A 60 0.92 8.10 5.26
CA LYS A 60 -0.04 7.54 6.23
C LYS A 60 -1.48 7.67 5.75
N SER A 61 -1.82 8.74 5.05
CA SER A 61 -3.18 8.92 4.54
C SER A 61 -3.58 7.80 3.57
N MET A 62 -2.62 7.27 2.78
CA MET A 62 -2.84 6.12 1.90
C MET A 62 -3.24 4.85 2.66
N PHE A 63 -2.66 4.61 3.84
CA PHE A 63 -3.07 3.52 4.72
C PHE A 63 -4.52 3.67 5.17
N GLY A 64 -4.94 4.89 5.53
CA GLY A 64 -6.32 5.19 5.92
C GLY A 64 -7.36 5.04 4.81
N LEU A 65 -6.94 4.92 3.54
CA LEU A 65 -7.85 4.65 2.42
C LEU A 65 -8.14 3.16 2.20
N CYS A 66 -7.25 2.31 2.69
CA CYS A 66 -7.32 0.87 2.47
C CYS A 66 -8.14 0.19 3.58
N ASP A 67 -8.47 -1.08 3.37
CA ASP A 67 -9.32 -1.85 4.28
C ASP A 67 -8.59 -2.16 5.60
N GLU A 68 -9.03 -1.54 6.70
CA GLU A 68 -8.47 -1.74 8.04
C GLU A 68 -8.38 -3.21 8.47
N GLY A 69 -9.25 -4.09 7.94
CA GLY A 69 -9.25 -5.52 8.25
C GLY A 69 -8.07 -6.30 7.65
N CYS A 70 -7.48 -5.81 6.55
CA CYS A 70 -6.39 -6.49 5.84
C CYS A 70 -5.19 -5.58 5.49
N SER A 71 -5.19 -4.33 5.96
CA SER A 71 -4.08 -3.40 5.79
C SER A 71 -3.11 -3.41 6.97
N LYS A 72 -1.81 -3.28 6.69
CA LYS A 72 -0.74 -3.16 7.70
C LYS A 72 0.09 -1.90 7.47
N LEU A 73 0.49 -1.25 8.56
CA LEU A 73 1.40 -0.09 8.57
C LEU A 73 2.72 -0.45 9.24
N MET A 74 3.83 -0.14 8.58
CA MET A 74 5.19 -0.23 9.09
C MET A 74 5.82 1.15 9.05
N VAL A 75 6.31 1.65 10.18
CA VAL A 75 7.07 2.90 10.26
C VAL A 75 8.53 2.58 10.53
N TYR A 76 9.44 3.04 9.68
CA TYR A 76 10.88 2.81 9.83
C TYR A 76 11.66 4.12 9.99
N GLY A 77 12.89 4.02 10.48
CA GLY A 77 13.83 5.15 10.46
C GLY A 77 14.33 5.40 9.04
N GLY A 78 14.11 6.60 8.52
CA GLY A 78 14.44 6.96 7.14
C GLY A 78 13.50 8.02 6.59
N ALA A 79 13.91 8.63 5.47
CA ALA A 79 13.15 9.69 4.80
C ALA A 79 12.30 9.10 3.65
N HIS A 80 12.17 9.83 2.54
CA HIS A 80 11.45 9.41 1.34
C HIS A 80 12.26 8.41 0.51
N GLU A 81 12.48 7.21 1.04
CA GLU A 81 13.33 6.18 0.43
C GLU A 81 12.87 4.76 0.78
N VAL A 82 13.26 3.78 -0.02
CA VAL A 82 13.06 2.37 0.33
C VAL A 82 14.05 1.98 1.44
N PRO A 83 13.63 1.27 2.52
CA PRO A 83 14.53 0.84 3.58
C PRO A 83 15.71 0.02 3.05
N ARG A 84 16.92 0.33 3.52
CA ARG A 84 18.17 -0.34 3.06
C ARG A 84 18.94 -1.04 4.16
N ASP A 85 18.66 -0.73 5.42
CA ASP A 85 19.29 -1.41 6.54
C ASP A 85 18.67 -2.80 6.75
N LYS A 86 19.49 -3.70 7.28
CA LYS A 86 19.15 -5.12 7.44
C LYS A 86 17.92 -5.34 8.32
N GLU A 87 17.74 -4.51 9.34
CA GLU A 87 16.65 -4.64 10.30
C GLU A 87 15.31 -4.33 9.62
N ASN A 88 15.19 -3.15 9.00
CA ASN A 88 13.96 -2.74 8.32
C ASN A 88 13.66 -3.62 7.10
N ILE A 89 14.67 -4.06 6.35
CA ILE A 89 14.48 -5.05 5.27
C ILE A 89 13.88 -6.35 5.83
N GLY A 90 14.38 -6.83 6.97
CA GLY A 90 13.87 -8.04 7.62
C GLY A 90 12.39 -7.93 8.01
N ILE A 91 12.01 -6.79 8.59
CA ILE A 91 10.62 -6.48 8.96
C ILE A 91 9.73 -6.39 7.72
N LEU A 92 10.15 -5.63 6.70
CA LEU A 92 9.43 -5.47 5.44
C LEU A 92 9.19 -6.83 4.76
N ALA A 93 10.24 -7.64 4.63
CA ALA A 93 10.15 -8.95 4.01
C ALA A 93 9.23 -9.90 4.79
N LYS A 94 9.25 -9.84 6.13
CA LYS A 94 8.31 -10.61 6.96
C LYS A 94 6.88 -10.14 6.73
N ALA A 95 6.62 -8.84 6.74
CA ALA A 95 5.29 -8.29 6.55
C ALA A 95 4.70 -8.66 5.19
N ILE A 96 5.50 -8.65 4.11
CA ILE A 96 5.08 -9.09 2.78
C ILE A 96 4.70 -10.57 2.77
N ARG A 97 5.50 -11.45 3.40
CA ARG A 97 5.15 -12.88 3.52
C ARG A 97 3.85 -13.10 4.30
N ASP A 98 3.66 -12.33 5.38
CA ASP A 98 2.44 -12.41 6.17
C ASP A 98 1.20 -11.96 5.37
N LEU A 99 1.33 -11.03 4.40
CA LEU A 99 0.25 -10.65 3.49
C LEU A 99 -0.12 -11.79 2.54
N GLY A 100 0.86 -12.45 1.94
CA GLY A 100 0.61 -13.55 1.00
C GLY A 100 -0.07 -14.77 1.63
N GLY A 101 -0.04 -14.88 2.97
CA GLY A 101 -0.77 -15.89 3.73
C GLY A 101 -2.22 -15.50 4.09
N MET A 102 -2.65 -14.26 3.81
CA MET A 102 -4.04 -13.85 4.05
C MET A 102 -4.93 -14.45 2.96
N ILE A 103 -5.70 -15.49 3.30
CA ILE A 103 -6.75 -16.00 2.43
C ILE A 103 -7.89 -14.97 2.45
N VAL A 104 -7.94 -14.11 1.44
CA VAL A 104 -9.10 -13.27 1.17
C VAL A 104 -10.06 -14.08 0.31
N SER A 105 -11.21 -14.41 0.89
CA SER A 105 -12.36 -14.96 0.16
C SER A 105 -12.96 -13.79 -0.62
N LEU A 106 -12.64 -13.68 -1.92
CA LEU A 106 -13.31 -12.75 -2.83
C LEU A 106 -14.75 -13.19 -3.08
#